data_AF-A0A2M8E7G7-F1
#
_entry.id   AF-A0A2M8E7G7-F1
#
_cell.length_a   1.000
_cell.length_b   1.000
_cell.length_c   1.000
_cell.angle_alpha   90.00
_cell.angle_beta   90.00
_cell.angle_gamma   90.00
#
_symmetry.space_group_name_H-M   'P 1'
#
loop_
_entity.id
_entity.type
_entity.pdbx_description
1 polymer ?
#
loop_
_entity_poly.entity_id
_entity_poly.type
_entity_poly.pdbx_seq_one_letter_code
_entity_poly.pdbx_strand_id
1 'polypeptide(L)'
;MSDTLTFMTWSRHFETGLALVDQQHHALVDMINQAAPHLAVNDDVAKRAVGPLLDNLTRYALVHFRDEEQLMVQKRMAPAYLQQHHKTHQAFVDEVTAMRRQYEQEGTVSGTDLLRFLSSWLSFHILLEDQRMASQMRDMDSGQSAQQAFEHVNQAQDGAHAVYNSAMLDFFTLLTERNQKLALANAEVRQAQTALQVLNQSLEQRVQERTQDLAATIQQLEQTQGQLLQAEKMAAVGQLAAGVAHEINNPIGFITSNLGTLAEDVKKLFSLLDTVDEVRTDLPAPRRAGLDAAIQQADLTYLREDVPDLIRESLDGLARVKRIVSDLQEFSRADDGQWTAVNLNEVFESALNVASNALKYKATLVKDLQTLPPVVCIATQLNQVLVNLLVNAAQALD
;
A
#
# COMPACT_ATOMS: atom_id res chain seq x y z
N MET A 1 -19.52 -26.06 51.73
CA MET A 1 -18.40 -25.60 52.56
C MET A 1 -17.18 -25.65 51.66
N SER A 2 -16.72 -24.50 51.19
CA SER A 2 -15.60 -24.39 50.26
C SER A 2 -14.32 -24.59 51.07
N ASP A 3 -13.54 -25.62 50.78
CA ASP A 3 -12.16 -25.74 51.26
C ASP A 3 -11.37 -24.56 50.69
N THR A 4 -11.20 -23.51 51.49
CA THR A 4 -10.22 -22.45 51.23
C THR A 4 -8.83 -23.10 51.19
N LEU A 5 -8.22 -23.15 50.00
CA LEU A 5 -6.84 -23.57 49.80
C LEU A 5 -5.92 -22.75 50.71
N THR A 6 -5.44 -23.37 51.79
CA THR A 6 -4.49 -22.76 52.72
C THR A 6 -3.12 -22.65 52.05
N PHE A 7 -2.64 -21.44 51.84
CA PHE A 7 -1.34 -21.17 51.21
C PHE A 7 -0.17 -21.39 52.17
N MET A 8 -0.32 -20.97 53.43
CA MET A 8 0.64 -21.11 54.51
C MET A 8 0.01 -21.86 55.68
N THR A 9 0.55 -23.03 56.02
CA THR A 9 0.04 -23.86 57.11
C THR A 9 0.78 -23.55 58.41
N TRP A 10 0.05 -23.21 59.47
CA TRP A 10 0.65 -23.00 60.80
C TRP A 10 1.24 -24.31 61.34
N SER A 11 2.39 -24.19 61.99
CA SER A 11 3.14 -25.29 62.58
C SER A 11 3.50 -24.92 64.00
N ARG A 12 3.48 -25.90 64.92
CA ARG A 12 3.92 -25.71 66.31
C ARG A 12 5.34 -25.14 66.44
N HIS A 13 6.16 -25.26 65.40
CA HIS A 13 7.53 -24.72 65.39
C HIS A 13 7.57 -23.20 65.21
N PHE A 14 6.46 -22.56 64.84
CA PHE A 14 6.31 -21.10 64.82
C PHE A 14 5.90 -20.52 66.18
N GLU A 15 5.52 -21.35 67.16
CA GLU A 15 5.11 -20.90 68.49
C GLU A 15 6.33 -20.46 69.29
N THR A 16 6.43 -19.16 69.54
CA THR A 16 7.50 -18.54 70.32
C THR A 16 7.33 -18.78 71.82
N GLY A 17 6.08 -19.02 72.26
CA GLY A 17 5.69 -19.12 73.67
C GLY A 17 5.38 -17.76 74.31
N LEU A 18 5.40 -16.68 73.51
CA LEU A 18 5.02 -15.33 73.91
C LEU A 18 3.61 -15.06 73.40
N ALA A 19 2.61 -15.09 74.28
CA ALA A 19 1.20 -15.09 73.90
C ALA A 19 0.78 -13.94 72.96
N LEU A 20 1.31 -12.73 73.17
CA LEU A 20 1.03 -11.57 72.30
C LEU A 20 1.62 -11.77 70.89
N VAL A 21 2.86 -12.23 70.81
CA VAL A 21 3.61 -12.43 69.56
C VAL A 21 2.97 -13.56 68.75
N ASP A 22 2.66 -14.69 69.40
CA ASP A 22 2.04 -15.83 68.74
C ASP A 22 0.65 -15.48 68.19
N GLN A 23 -0.15 -14.70 68.96
CA GLN A 23 -1.43 -14.19 68.48
C GLN A 23 -1.26 -13.29 67.23
N GLN A 24 -0.20 -12.48 67.21
CA GLN A 24 0.08 -11.61 66.07
C GLN A 24 0.55 -12.40 64.84
N HIS A 25 1.44 -13.38 65.01
CA HIS A 25 1.86 -14.26 63.92
C HIS A 25 0.67 -15.01 63.28
N HIS A 26 -0.24 -15.54 64.10
CA HIS A 26 -1.46 -16.18 63.59
C HIS A 26 -2.30 -15.24 62.72
N ALA A 27 -2.54 -14.01 63.19
CA ALA A 27 -3.32 -13.03 62.44
C ALA A 27 -2.63 -12.58 61.15
N LEU A 28 -1.30 -12.53 61.11
CA LEU A 28 -0.55 -12.26 59.88
C LEU A 28 -0.64 -13.42 58.87
N VAL A 29 -0.50 -14.66 59.34
CA VAL A 29 -0.67 -15.87 58.49
C VAL A 29 -2.10 -15.95 57.93
N ASP A 30 -3.10 -15.64 58.75
CA ASP A 30 -4.50 -15.60 58.31
C ASP A 30 -4.73 -14.53 57.24
N MET A 31 -4.14 -13.33 57.41
CA MET A 31 -4.20 -12.26 56.41
C MET A 31 -3.61 -12.70 55.06
N ILE A 32 -2.45 -13.37 55.08
CA ILE A 32 -1.79 -13.87 53.86
C ILE A 32 -2.66 -14.97 53.21
N ASN A 33 -3.17 -15.91 54.00
CA ASN A 33 -4.02 -16.99 53.50
C ASN A 33 -5.34 -16.50 52.90
N GLN A 34 -5.93 -15.43 53.45
CA GLN A 34 -7.13 -14.81 52.89
C GLN A 34 -6.86 -14.12 51.55
N ALA A 35 -5.69 -13.53 51.38
CA ALA A 35 -5.32 -12.85 50.13
C ALA A 35 -4.79 -13.82 49.04
N ALA A 36 -4.22 -14.96 49.42
CA ALA A 36 -3.54 -15.86 48.51
C ALA A 36 -4.38 -16.36 47.33
N PRO A 37 -5.66 -16.78 47.49
CA PRO A 37 -6.49 -17.22 46.37
C PRO A 37 -6.71 -16.12 45.31
N HIS A 38 -6.77 -14.87 45.75
CA HIS A 38 -6.95 -13.72 44.86
C HIS A 38 -5.66 -13.33 44.14
N LEU A 39 -4.49 -13.62 44.73
CA LEU A 39 -3.18 -13.23 44.20
C LEU A 39 -2.52 -14.33 43.35
N ALA A 40 -2.99 -15.58 43.47
CA ALA A 40 -2.48 -16.72 42.71
C ALA A 40 -2.99 -16.77 41.25
N VAL A 41 -4.09 -16.08 40.95
CA VAL A 41 -4.67 -15.99 39.60
C VAL A 41 -4.08 -14.76 38.91
N ASN A 42 -3.67 -14.86 37.65
CA ASN A 42 -3.04 -13.75 36.94
C ASN A 42 -4.09 -12.95 36.12
N ASP A 43 -5.08 -12.36 36.82
CA ASP A 43 -6.18 -11.60 36.22
C ASP A 43 -6.30 -10.17 36.78
N ASP A 44 -7.21 -9.36 36.22
CA ASP A 44 -7.43 -7.97 36.68
C ASP A 44 -8.07 -7.87 38.07
N VAL A 45 -8.54 -8.98 38.64
CA VAL A 45 -9.03 -9.05 40.03
C VAL A 45 -7.83 -9.15 40.98
N ALA A 46 -6.83 -9.97 40.63
CA ALA A 46 -5.59 -10.10 41.36
C ALA A 46 -4.81 -8.78 41.44
N LYS A 47 -4.71 -8.05 40.32
CA LYS A 47 -4.08 -6.72 40.30
C LYS A 47 -4.73 -5.76 41.30
N ARG A 48 -6.07 -5.76 41.38
CA ARG A 48 -6.82 -4.89 42.32
C ARG A 48 -6.73 -5.35 43.77
N ALA A 49 -6.42 -6.62 44.04
CA ALA A 49 -6.27 -7.16 45.38
C ALA A 49 -4.90 -6.86 46.02
N VAL A 50 -3.85 -6.61 45.21
CA VAL A 50 -2.50 -6.32 45.71
C VAL A 50 -2.45 -5.05 46.55
N GLY A 51 -3.05 -3.96 46.09
CA GLY A 51 -3.05 -2.67 46.79
C GLY A 51 -3.56 -2.76 48.24
N PRO A 52 -4.80 -3.24 48.47
CA PRO A 52 -5.35 -3.42 49.81
C PRO A 52 -4.53 -4.35 50.71
N LEU A 53 -3.92 -5.41 50.16
CA LEU A 53 -3.05 -6.29 50.93
C LEU A 53 -1.78 -5.54 51.40
N LEU A 54 -1.10 -4.82 50.50
CA LEU A 54 0.09 -4.04 50.85
C LEU A 54 -0.22 -2.99 51.95
N ASP A 55 -1.37 -2.33 51.86
CA ASP A 55 -1.80 -1.35 52.87
C ASP A 55 -2.06 -2.00 54.24
N ASN A 56 -2.71 -3.17 54.24
CA ASN A 56 -2.98 -3.91 55.47
C ASN A 56 -1.70 -4.50 56.09
N LEU A 57 -0.81 -5.06 55.28
CA LEU A 57 0.48 -5.60 55.72
C LEU A 57 1.36 -4.50 56.31
N THR A 58 1.47 -3.34 55.66
CA THR A 58 2.24 -2.21 56.18
C THR A 58 1.76 -1.80 57.55
N ARG A 59 0.43 -1.63 57.71
CA ARG A 59 -0.17 -1.26 59.00
C ARG A 59 0.07 -2.34 60.06
N TYR A 60 -0.09 -3.61 59.68
CA TYR A 60 0.01 -4.73 60.59
C TYR A 60 1.45 -4.93 61.08
N ALA A 61 2.41 -4.99 60.16
CA ALA A 61 3.81 -5.18 60.45
C ALA A 61 4.36 -4.07 61.35
N LEU A 62 3.99 -2.80 61.10
CA LEU A 62 4.41 -1.69 61.96
C LEU A 62 3.90 -1.81 63.41
N VAL A 63 2.69 -2.36 63.61
CA VAL A 63 2.16 -2.57 64.97
C VAL A 63 2.88 -3.74 65.64
N HIS A 64 2.99 -4.87 64.94
CA HIS A 64 3.63 -6.08 65.43
C HIS A 64 5.10 -5.85 65.81
N PHE A 65 5.91 -5.31 64.89
CA PHE A 65 7.32 -5.01 65.13
C PHE A 65 7.52 -4.03 66.28
N ARG A 66 6.65 -3.01 66.40
CA ARG A 66 6.70 -2.07 67.51
C ARG A 66 6.43 -2.77 68.85
N ASP A 67 5.43 -3.63 68.89
CA ASP A 67 5.04 -4.33 70.11
C ASP A 67 6.15 -5.32 70.55
N GLU A 68 6.80 -5.99 69.62
CA GLU A 68 7.97 -6.85 69.87
C GLU A 68 9.18 -6.07 70.34
N GLU A 69 9.53 -4.98 69.66
CA GLU A 69 10.65 -4.12 70.06
C GLU A 69 10.42 -3.53 71.45
N GLN A 70 9.18 -3.12 71.76
CA GLN A 70 8.82 -2.68 73.11
C GLN A 70 8.97 -3.80 74.14
N LEU A 71 8.57 -5.03 73.80
CA LEU A 71 8.73 -6.18 74.67
C LEU A 71 10.21 -6.46 74.95
N MET A 72 11.07 -6.42 73.93
CA MET A 72 12.53 -6.59 74.08
C MET A 72 13.15 -5.50 74.97
N VAL A 73 12.72 -4.25 74.80
CA VAL A 73 13.17 -3.13 75.64
C VAL A 73 12.70 -3.31 77.09
N GLN A 74 11.44 -3.70 77.32
CA GLN A 74 10.90 -3.95 78.66
C GLN A 74 11.63 -5.08 79.38
N LYS A 75 11.94 -6.17 78.66
CA LYS A 75 12.73 -7.29 79.16
C LYS A 75 14.22 -6.97 79.34
N ARG A 76 14.68 -5.79 78.90
CA ARG A 76 16.09 -5.34 78.98
C ARG A 76 17.05 -6.29 78.26
N MET A 77 16.67 -6.74 77.07
CA MET A 77 17.50 -7.58 76.22
C MET A 77 18.81 -6.89 75.80
N ALA A 78 19.78 -7.68 75.31
CA ALA A 78 21.08 -7.17 74.89
C ALA A 78 20.91 -6.11 73.77
N PRO A 79 21.53 -4.91 73.89
CA PRO A 79 21.36 -3.84 72.91
C PRO A 79 21.77 -4.24 71.48
N ALA A 80 22.77 -5.11 71.35
CA ALA A 80 23.22 -5.62 70.05
C ALA A 80 22.15 -6.44 69.33
N TYR A 81 21.42 -7.29 70.06
CA TYR A 81 20.32 -8.06 69.50
C TYR A 81 19.15 -7.16 69.12
N LEU A 82 18.77 -6.23 70.00
CA LEU A 82 17.70 -5.27 69.73
C LEU A 82 17.98 -4.46 68.45
N GLN A 83 19.21 -3.98 68.28
CA GLN A 83 19.60 -3.23 67.08
C GLN A 83 19.55 -4.10 65.81
N GLN A 84 20.00 -5.35 65.88
CA GLN A 84 19.98 -6.27 64.75
C GLN A 84 18.54 -6.65 64.35
N HIS A 85 17.70 -6.93 65.34
CA HIS A 85 16.31 -7.29 65.14
C HIS A 85 15.54 -6.11 64.51
N HIS A 86 15.71 -4.89 65.05
CA HIS A 86 15.14 -3.67 64.49
C HIS A 86 15.57 -3.40 63.03
N LYS A 87 16.83 -3.66 62.66
CA LYS A 87 17.29 -3.55 61.27
C LYS A 87 16.54 -4.51 60.34
N THR A 88 16.24 -5.72 60.81
CA THR A 88 15.52 -6.73 60.04
C THR A 88 14.06 -6.30 59.81
N HIS A 89 13.42 -5.73 60.82
CA HIS A 89 12.09 -5.10 60.69
C HIS A 89 12.09 -3.95 59.70
N GLN A 90 13.06 -3.04 59.79
CA GLN A 90 13.15 -1.91 58.88
C GLN A 90 13.32 -2.36 57.43
N ALA A 91 14.15 -3.37 57.18
CA ALA A 91 14.35 -3.92 55.83
C ALA A 91 13.03 -4.47 55.23
N PHE A 92 12.20 -5.13 56.04
CA PHE A 92 10.87 -5.58 55.60
C PHE A 92 9.96 -4.41 55.23
N VAL A 93 9.89 -3.40 56.10
CA VAL A 93 9.05 -2.20 55.87
C VAL A 93 9.48 -1.48 54.59
N ASP A 94 10.78 -1.37 54.36
CA ASP A 94 11.34 -0.73 53.17
C ASP A 94 10.95 -1.50 51.90
N GLU A 95 11.04 -2.83 51.90
CA GLU A 95 10.68 -3.68 50.76
C GLU A 95 9.18 -3.64 50.44
N VAL A 96 8.31 -3.71 51.45
CA VAL A 96 6.86 -3.57 51.27
C VAL A 96 6.50 -2.18 50.75
N THR A 97 7.19 -1.14 51.22
CA THR A 97 7.02 0.23 50.73
C THR A 97 7.47 0.37 49.27
N ALA A 98 8.57 -0.29 48.88
CA ALA A 98 9.06 -0.30 47.50
C ALA A 98 8.04 -0.99 46.56
N MET A 99 7.54 -2.16 46.95
CA MET A 99 6.47 -2.84 46.21
C MET A 99 5.21 -1.99 46.08
N ARG A 100 4.85 -1.22 47.12
CA ARG A 100 3.71 -0.29 47.04
C ARG A 100 3.94 0.83 46.03
N ARG A 101 5.13 1.45 46.02
CA ARG A 101 5.47 2.49 45.04
C ARG A 101 5.46 1.96 43.62
N GLN A 102 5.97 0.75 43.40
CA GLN A 102 5.92 0.10 42.09
C GLN A 102 4.47 -0.09 41.64
N TYR A 103 3.60 -0.60 42.52
CA TYR A 103 2.17 -0.76 42.22
C TYR A 103 1.49 0.55 41.83
N GLU A 104 1.84 1.67 42.50
CA GLU A 104 1.29 2.99 42.19
C GLU A 104 1.78 3.56 40.84
N GLN A 105 3.02 3.26 40.44
CA GLN A 105 3.61 3.76 39.20
C GLN A 105 3.23 2.92 37.97
N GLU A 106 3.26 1.60 38.11
CA GLU A 106 3.11 0.65 37.00
C GLU A 106 1.69 0.07 36.93
N GLY A 107 0.87 0.25 37.97
CA GLY A 107 -0.47 -0.30 38.07
C GLY A 107 -0.52 -1.82 38.27
N THR A 108 0.63 -2.47 38.52
CA THR A 108 0.74 -3.92 38.68
C THR A 108 1.94 -4.29 39.53
N VAL A 109 1.76 -5.27 40.41
CA VAL A 109 2.81 -6.05 41.06
C VAL A 109 2.37 -7.50 40.99
N SER A 110 3.30 -8.41 40.76
CA SER A 110 3.02 -9.85 40.64
C SER A 110 2.53 -10.39 41.98
N GLY A 111 1.25 -10.78 42.03
CA GLY A 111 0.64 -11.37 43.23
C GLY A 111 1.38 -12.63 43.71
N THR A 112 1.88 -13.43 42.78
CA THR A 112 2.68 -14.62 43.09
C THR A 112 4.06 -14.30 43.66
N ASP A 113 4.68 -13.19 43.26
CA ASP A 113 5.98 -12.79 43.82
C ASP A 113 5.82 -12.18 45.20
N LEU A 114 4.76 -11.38 45.41
CA LEU A 114 4.37 -10.87 46.73
C LEU A 114 4.09 -12.01 47.71
N LEU A 115 3.30 -13.01 47.31
CA LEU A 115 3.03 -14.17 48.15
C LEU A 115 4.30 -14.97 48.49
N ARG A 116 5.21 -15.14 47.53
CA ARG A 116 6.48 -15.83 47.76
C ARG A 116 7.37 -15.06 48.72
N PHE A 117 7.48 -13.74 48.55
CA PHE A 117 8.21 -12.87 49.47
C PHE A 117 7.66 -12.97 50.88
N LEU A 118 6.35 -12.78 51.06
CA LEU A 118 5.70 -12.80 52.38
C LEU A 118 5.84 -14.15 53.08
N SER A 119 5.59 -15.25 52.35
CA SER A 119 5.71 -16.60 52.92
C SER A 119 7.15 -16.91 53.32
N SER A 120 8.13 -16.51 52.51
CA SER A 120 9.54 -16.76 52.81
C SER A 120 10.01 -15.90 53.98
N TRP A 121 9.78 -14.59 53.91
CA TRP A 121 10.21 -13.66 54.96
C TRP A 121 9.60 -14.02 56.30
N LEU A 122 8.27 -14.22 56.36
CA LEU A 122 7.58 -14.55 57.60
C LEU A 122 8.07 -15.89 58.19
N SER A 123 8.24 -16.91 57.34
CA SER A 123 8.71 -18.21 57.83
C SER A 123 10.11 -18.11 58.44
N PHE A 124 11.03 -17.42 57.76
CA PHE A 124 12.41 -17.29 58.23
C PHE A 124 12.52 -16.33 59.42
N HIS A 125 11.77 -15.24 59.42
CA HIS A 125 11.78 -14.29 60.53
C HIS A 125 11.28 -14.94 61.81
N ILE A 126 10.14 -15.64 61.78
CA ILE A 126 9.64 -16.34 62.97
C ILE A 126 10.62 -17.42 63.42
N LEU A 127 11.06 -18.30 62.51
CA LEU A 127 11.88 -19.45 62.88
C LEU A 127 13.30 -19.08 63.30
N LEU A 128 13.83 -17.96 62.80
CA LEU A 128 15.21 -17.56 63.05
C LEU A 128 15.31 -16.40 64.02
N GLU A 129 14.53 -15.34 63.87
CA GLU A 129 14.62 -14.17 64.73
C GLU A 129 13.72 -14.30 65.96
N ASP A 130 12.41 -14.48 65.81
CA ASP A 130 11.49 -14.40 66.96
C ASP A 130 11.66 -15.57 67.94
N GLN A 131 12.00 -16.75 67.42
CA GLN A 131 12.39 -17.88 68.25
C GLN A 131 13.67 -17.62 69.05
N ARG A 132 14.65 -16.88 68.49
CA ARG A 132 15.86 -16.47 69.24
C ARG A 132 15.53 -15.43 70.28
N MET A 133 14.66 -14.48 69.96
CA MET A 133 14.15 -13.50 70.91
C MET A 133 13.52 -14.24 72.11
N ALA A 134 12.59 -15.15 71.85
CA ALA A 134 11.91 -15.91 72.89
C ALA A 134 12.86 -16.83 73.67
N SER A 135 13.84 -17.45 73.02
CA SER A 135 14.86 -18.26 73.70
C SER A 135 15.71 -17.43 74.64
N GLN A 136 16.17 -16.27 74.21
CA GLN A 136 16.93 -15.35 75.08
C GLN A 136 16.07 -14.89 76.26
N MET A 137 14.79 -14.57 76.04
CA MET A 137 13.88 -14.20 77.13
C MET A 137 13.70 -15.33 78.15
N ARG A 138 13.61 -16.60 77.71
CA ARG A 138 13.54 -17.75 78.62
C ARG A 138 14.83 -17.91 79.44
N ASP A 139 15.99 -17.77 78.80
CA ASP A 139 17.29 -17.82 79.48
C ASP A 139 17.40 -16.70 80.54
N MET A 140 16.93 -15.49 80.20
CA MET A 140 16.88 -14.36 81.13
C MET A 140 15.90 -14.58 82.29
N ASP A 141 14.72 -15.12 82.01
CA ASP A 141 13.72 -15.46 83.04
C ASP A 141 14.22 -16.60 83.97
N SER A 142 15.15 -17.44 83.48
CA SER A 142 15.85 -18.46 84.28
C SER A 142 17.02 -17.91 85.13
N GLY A 143 17.31 -16.61 85.04
CA GLY A 143 18.30 -15.90 85.87
C GLY A 143 19.61 -15.54 85.17
N GLN A 144 19.74 -15.76 83.85
CA GLN A 144 20.91 -15.31 83.10
C GLN A 144 20.87 -13.79 82.84
N SER A 145 22.04 -13.16 82.71
CA SER A 145 22.10 -11.78 82.23
C SER A 145 21.77 -11.70 80.74
N ALA A 146 21.28 -10.55 80.28
CA ALA A 146 20.93 -10.33 78.87
C ALA A 146 22.09 -10.63 77.91
N GLN A 147 23.34 -10.35 78.31
CA GLN A 147 24.53 -10.63 77.52
C GLN A 147 24.84 -12.13 77.44
N GLN A 148 24.70 -12.85 78.55
CA GLN A 148 24.90 -14.30 78.59
C GLN A 148 23.85 -15.04 77.77
N ALA A 149 22.58 -14.62 77.86
CA ALA A 149 21.50 -15.19 77.06
C ALA A 149 21.75 -14.97 75.55
N PHE A 150 22.18 -13.77 75.15
CA PHE A 150 22.54 -13.46 73.76
C PHE A 150 23.70 -14.33 73.24
N GLU A 151 24.76 -14.48 74.03
CA GLU A 151 25.92 -15.30 73.66
C GLU A 151 25.56 -16.79 73.58
N HIS A 152 24.77 -17.30 74.52
CA HIS A 152 24.31 -18.70 74.55
C HIS A 152 23.48 -19.06 73.32
N VAL A 153 22.49 -18.23 72.99
CA VAL A 153 21.62 -18.46 71.82
C VAL A 153 22.38 -18.33 70.50
N ASN A 154 23.39 -17.45 70.42
CA ASN A 154 24.26 -17.37 69.24
C ASN A 154 25.15 -18.60 69.07
N GLN A 155 25.77 -19.08 70.16
CA GLN A 155 26.62 -20.27 70.11
C GLN A 155 25.83 -21.54 69.75
N ALA A 156 24.57 -21.65 70.20
CA ALA A 156 23.68 -22.73 69.82
C ALA A 156 23.34 -22.75 68.32
N GLN A 157 23.46 -21.60 67.64
CA GLN A 157 23.24 -21.50 66.19
C GLN A 157 24.47 -21.85 65.35
N ASP A 158 25.70 -21.87 65.87
CA ASP A 158 26.91 -22.21 65.11
C ASP A 158 26.98 -23.68 64.60
N GLY A 159 25.89 -24.45 64.73
CA GLY A 159 25.74 -25.81 64.23
C GLY A 159 25.15 -25.94 62.82
N ALA A 160 24.89 -27.18 62.39
CA ALA A 160 24.44 -27.53 61.03
C ALA A 160 23.16 -26.80 60.54
N HIS A 161 22.32 -26.31 61.45
CA HIS A 161 21.11 -25.57 61.10
C HIS A 161 21.39 -24.15 60.58
N ALA A 162 22.40 -23.43 61.06
CA ALA A 162 22.75 -22.12 60.50
C ALA A 162 23.34 -22.24 59.09
N VAL A 163 24.13 -23.29 58.83
CA VAL A 163 24.66 -23.57 57.48
C VAL A 163 23.51 -23.83 56.49
N TYR A 164 22.50 -24.59 56.91
CA TYR A 164 21.31 -24.85 56.08
C TYR A 164 20.51 -23.57 55.78
N ASN A 165 20.27 -22.75 56.81
CA ASN A 165 19.52 -21.49 56.65
C ASN A 165 20.27 -20.48 55.76
N SER A 166 21.59 -20.36 55.93
CA SER A 166 22.43 -19.54 55.05
C SER A 166 22.37 -20.03 53.61
N ALA A 167 22.50 -21.34 53.38
CA ALA A 167 22.42 -21.92 52.04
C ALA A 167 21.05 -21.71 51.38
N MET A 168 19.96 -21.76 52.16
CA MET A 168 18.61 -21.45 51.67
C MET A 168 18.45 -19.97 51.30
N LEU A 169 18.93 -19.05 52.14
CA LEU A 169 18.91 -17.61 51.87
C LEU A 169 19.72 -17.26 50.61
N ASP A 170 20.90 -17.87 50.45
CA ASP A 170 21.74 -17.71 49.26
C ASP A 170 21.02 -18.21 48.00
N PHE A 171 20.34 -19.35 48.10
CA PHE A 171 19.55 -19.91 47.00
C PHE A 171 18.36 -19.02 46.61
N PHE A 172 17.65 -18.48 47.60
CA PHE A 172 16.56 -17.51 47.36
C PHE A 172 17.04 -16.23 46.71
N THR A 173 18.19 -15.72 47.16
CA THR A 173 18.81 -14.52 46.59
C THR A 173 19.17 -14.75 45.13
N LEU A 174 19.82 -15.89 44.83
CA LEU A 174 20.19 -16.28 43.48
C LEU A 174 18.96 -16.47 42.58
N LEU A 175 17.89 -17.10 43.08
CA LEU A 175 16.65 -17.28 42.32
C LEU A 175 15.98 -15.93 42.01
N THR A 176 15.97 -15.01 42.97
CA THR A 176 15.41 -13.67 42.79
C THR A 176 16.17 -12.90 41.71
N GLU A 177 17.50 -12.88 41.80
CA GLU A 177 18.34 -12.25 40.76
C GLU A 177 18.12 -12.86 39.38
N ARG A 178 18.00 -14.18 39.30
CA ARG A 178 17.80 -14.88 38.02
C ARG A 178 16.43 -14.58 37.43
N ASN A 179 15.39 -14.54 38.26
CA ASN A 179 14.03 -14.18 37.83
C ASN A 179 13.94 -12.73 37.35
N GLN A 180 14.61 -11.79 38.03
CA GLN A 180 14.71 -10.40 37.57
C GLN A 180 15.40 -10.30 36.20
N LYS A 181 16.54 -10.99 36.01
CA LYS A 181 17.22 -11.04 34.71
C LYS A 181 16.33 -11.63 33.61
N LEU A 182 15.58 -12.69 33.93
CA LEU A 182 14.65 -13.31 32.98
C LEU A 182 13.50 -12.37 32.60
N ALA A 183 12.97 -11.61 33.56
CA ALA A 183 11.92 -10.62 33.32
C ALA A 183 12.40 -9.52 32.37
N LEU A 184 13.62 -9.01 32.58
CA LEU A 184 14.25 -8.02 31.70
C LEU A 184 14.45 -8.57 30.28
N ALA A 185 15.03 -9.76 30.14
CA ALA A 185 15.22 -10.39 28.82
C ALA A 185 13.90 -10.64 28.08
N ASN A 186 12.86 -11.06 28.81
CA ASN A 186 11.53 -11.25 28.22
C ASN A 186 10.91 -9.92 27.76
N ALA A 187 11.12 -8.83 28.48
CA ALA A 187 10.65 -7.50 28.07
C ALA A 187 11.35 -7.04 26.78
N GLU A 188 12.68 -7.22 26.67
CA GLU A 188 13.44 -6.91 25.46
C GLU A 188 12.96 -7.70 24.24
N VAL A 189 12.74 -9.01 24.41
CA VAL A 189 12.23 -9.87 23.32
C VAL A 189 10.84 -9.41 22.86
N ARG A 190 9.94 -9.07 23.78
CA ARG A 190 8.60 -8.56 23.42
C ARG A 190 8.68 -7.24 22.67
N GLN A 191 9.58 -6.35 23.09
CA GLN A 191 9.80 -5.07 22.40
C GLN A 191 10.33 -5.31 20.98
N ALA A 192 11.31 -6.20 20.82
CA ALA A 192 11.87 -6.56 19.52
C ALA A 192 10.82 -7.22 18.60
N GLN A 193 9.97 -8.11 19.13
CA GLN A 193 8.87 -8.72 18.39
C GLN A 193 7.86 -7.67 17.90
N THR A 194 7.48 -6.73 18.76
CA THR A 194 6.56 -5.64 18.41
C THR A 194 7.16 -4.75 17.31
N ALA A 195 8.43 -4.38 17.44
CA ALA A 195 9.13 -3.59 16.44
C ALA A 195 9.24 -4.32 15.09
N LEU A 196 9.54 -5.62 15.09
CA LEU A 196 9.57 -6.45 13.89
C LEU A 196 8.19 -6.52 13.22
N GLN A 197 7.13 -6.66 14.00
CA GLN A 197 5.77 -6.73 13.46
C GLN A 197 5.35 -5.43 12.78
N VAL A 198 5.65 -4.28 13.40
CA VAL A 198 5.42 -2.95 12.81
C VAL A 198 6.25 -2.77 11.54
N LEU A 199 7.53 -3.18 11.56
CA LEU A 199 8.41 -3.07 10.41
C LEU A 199 7.93 -3.95 9.24
N ASN A 200 7.50 -5.18 9.51
CA ASN A 200 6.97 -6.08 8.49
C ASN A 200 5.70 -5.52 7.85
N GLN A 201 4.75 -5.00 8.64
CA GLN A 201 3.55 -4.35 8.10
C GLN A 201 3.91 -3.16 7.21
N SER A 202 4.88 -2.34 7.62
CA SER A 202 5.34 -1.21 6.81
C SER A 202 6.03 -1.67 5.51
N LEU A 203 6.82 -2.74 5.57
CA LEU A 203 7.46 -3.33 4.38
C LEU A 203 6.43 -3.90 3.42
N GLU A 204 5.45 -4.65 3.91
CA GLU A 204 4.35 -5.20 3.09
C GLU A 204 3.57 -4.09 2.39
N GLN A 205 3.24 -3.01 3.10
CA GLN A 205 2.57 -1.85 2.52
C GLN A 205 3.43 -1.21 1.41
N ARG A 206 4.72 -0.97 1.66
CA ARG A 206 5.63 -0.41 0.66
C ARG A 206 5.79 -1.30 -0.56
N VAL A 207 5.87 -2.62 -0.36
CA VAL A 207 5.93 -3.58 -1.48
C VAL A 207 4.65 -3.51 -2.31
N GLN A 208 3.49 -3.43 -1.66
CA GLN A 208 2.21 -3.33 -2.36
C GLN A 208 2.08 -2.02 -3.15
N GLU A 209 2.42 -0.88 -2.55
CA GLU A 209 2.46 0.43 -3.23
C GLU A 209 3.39 0.40 -4.45
N ARG A 210 4.62 -0.11 -4.28
CA ARG A 210 5.61 -0.17 -5.38
C ARG A 210 5.19 -1.14 -6.49
N THR A 211 4.48 -2.21 -6.14
CA THR A 211 3.95 -3.16 -7.13
C THR A 211 2.84 -2.52 -7.97
N GLN A 212 1.96 -1.73 -7.33
CA GLN A 212 0.90 -0.99 -8.02
C GLN A 212 1.48 0.09 -8.95
N ASP A 213 2.45 0.88 -8.46
CA ASP A 213 3.14 1.89 -9.27
C ASP A 213 3.84 1.27 -10.49
N LEU A 214 4.49 0.12 -10.30
CA LEU A 214 5.18 -0.59 -11.37
C LEU A 214 4.20 -1.12 -12.42
N ALA A 215 3.08 -1.70 -11.98
CA ALA A 215 2.03 -2.18 -12.89
C ALA A 215 1.45 -1.03 -13.74
N ALA A 216 1.16 0.11 -13.11
CA ALA A 216 0.69 1.31 -13.82
C ALA A 216 1.71 1.82 -14.84
N THR A 217 2.99 1.84 -14.46
CA THR A 217 4.09 2.27 -15.34
C THR A 217 4.24 1.32 -16.55
N ILE A 218 4.14 0.01 -16.33
CA ILE A 218 4.19 -0.99 -17.41
C ILE A 218 3.03 -0.77 -18.39
N GLN A 219 1.81 -0.59 -17.89
CA GLN A 219 0.65 -0.33 -18.74
C GLN A 219 0.81 0.95 -19.57
N GLN A 220 1.31 2.03 -18.97
CA GLN A 220 1.61 3.26 -19.70
C GLN A 220 2.70 3.07 -20.76
N LEU A 221 3.73 2.27 -20.45
CA LEU A 221 4.80 1.97 -21.38
C LEU A 221 4.29 1.18 -22.58
N GLU A 222 3.47 0.15 -22.36
CA GLU A 222 2.85 -0.66 -23.42
C GLU A 222 1.96 0.21 -24.34
N GLN A 223 1.14 1.08 -23.75
CA GLN A 223 0.31 2.00 -24.51
C GLN A 223 1.16 2.97 -25.37
N THR A 224 2.22 3.52 -24.79
CA THR A 224 3.12 4.45 -25.49
C THR A 224 3.88 3.75 -26.61
N GLN A 225 4.37 2.53 -26.38
CA GLN A 225 5.01 1.72 -27.43
C GLN A 225 4.04 1.40 -28.57
N GLY A 226 2.79 1.05 -28.27
CA GLY A 226 1.77 0.82 -29.28
C GLY A 226 1.50 2.06 -30.14
N GLN A 227 1.42 3.23 -29.51
CA GLN A 227 1.27 4.50 -30.21
C GLN A 227 2.49 4.84 -31.09
N LEU A 228 3.71 4.61 -30.60
CA LEU A 228 4.94 4.83 -31.36
C LEU A 228 5.02 3.91 -32.58
N LEU A 229 4.72 2.62 -32.42
CA LEU A 229 4.72 1.67 -33.52
C LEU A 229 3.70 2.06 -34.60
N GLN A 230 2.50 2.50 -34.19
CA GLN A 230 1.49 2.98 -35.12
C GLN A 230 1.96 4.26 -35.83
N ALA A 231 2.56 5.21 -35.11
CA ALA A 231 3.10 6.44 -35.68
C ALA A 231 4.23 6.16 -36.69
N GLU A 232 5.15 5.25 -36.36
CA GLU A 232 6.22 4.81 -37.26
C GLU A 232 5.66 4.14 -38.53
N LYS A 233 4.66 3.27 -38.37
CA LYS A 233 3.97 2.65 -39.51
C LYS A 233 3.30 3.70 -40.40
N MET A 234 2.63 4.69 -39.81
CA MET A 234 2.00 5.78 -40.57
C MET A 234 3.03 6.67 -41.26
N ALA A 235 4.17 6.97 -40.63
CA ALA A 235 5.25 7.73 -41.24
C ALA A 235 5.87 6.98 -42.44
N ALA A 236 6.11 5.68 -42.30
CA ALA A 236 6.61 4.84 -43.38
C ALA A 236 5.62 4.75 -44.55
N VAL A 237 4.33 4.58 -44.25
CA VAL A 237 3.25 4.61 -45.25
C VAL A 237 3.20 5.97 -45.94
N GLY A 238 3.30 7.06 -45.19
CA GLY A 238 3.31 8.43 -45.71
C GLY A 238 4.48 8.66 -46.65
N GLN A 239 5.71 8.33 -46.26
CA GLN A 239 6.88 8.53 -47.11
C GLN A 239 6.79 7.73 -48.42
N LEU A 240 6.34 6.47 -48.36
CA LEU A 240 6.15 5.64 -49.56
C LEU A 240 5.06 6.19 -50.47
N ALA A 241 3.92 6.57 -49.91
CA ALA A 241 2.80 7.12 -50.66
C ALA A 241 3.15 8.46 -51.35
N ALA A 242 3.97 9.33 -50.73
CA ALA A 242 4.43 10.57 -51.37
C ALA A 242 5.35 10.30 -52.56
N GLY A 243 6.29 9.36 -52.43
CA GLY A 243 7.19 8.96 -53.51
C GLY A 243 6.45 8.32 -54.68
N VAL A 244 5.58 7.34 -54.38
CA VAL A 244 4.74 6.65 -55.37
C VAL A 244 3.79 7.63 -56.06
N ALA A 245 3.20 8.58 -55.34
CA ALA A 245 2.31 9.58 -55.93
C ALA A 245 3.05 10.48 -56.93
N HIS A 246 4.27 10.92 -56.60
CA HIS A 246 5.08 11.72 -57.50
C HIS A 246 5.47 10.92 -58.76
N GLU A 247 5.85 9.65 -58.61
CA GLU A 247 6.23 8.79 -59.73
C GLU A 247 5.07 8.41 -60.65
N ILE A 248 3.84 8.30 -60.13
CA ILE A 248 2.63 8.02 -60.94
C ILE A 248 2.08 9.30 -61.59
N ASN A 249 2.13 10.45 -60.91
CA ASN A 249 1.61 11.70 -61.46
C ASN A 249 2.38 12.15 -62.72
N ASN A 250 3.68 11.89 -62.77
CA ASN A 250 4.52 12.22 -63.92
C ASN A 250 4.02 11.58 -65.24
N PRO A 251 3.93 10.25 -65.38
CA PRO A 251 3.43 9.62 -66.60
C PRO A 251 1.97 9.99 -66.90
N ILE A 252 1.10 10.13 -65.88
CA ILE A 252 -0.28 10.60 -66.09
C ILE A 252 -0.31 11.98 -66.74
N GLY A 253 0.54 12.90 -66.29
CA GLY A 253 0.64 14.24 -66.84
C GLY A 253 0.99 14.24 -68.33
N PHE A 254 2.02 13.47 -68.71
CA PHE A 254 2.42 13.36 -70.11
C PHE A 254 1.37 12.66 -70.97
N ILE A 255 0.73 11.58 -70.48
CA ILE A 255 -0.34 10.87 -71.22
C ILE A 255 -1.56 11.78 -71.41
N THR A 256 -1.98 12.49 -70.36
CA THR A 256 -3.12 13.43 -70.43
C THR A 256 -2.84 14.54 -71.44
N SER A 257 -1.63 15.10 -71.45
CA SER A 257 -1.21 16.11 -72.43
C SER A 257 -1.26 15.55 -73.85
N ASN A 258 -0.68 14.37 -74.08
CA ASN A 258 -0.62 13.74 -75.40
C ASN A 258 -2.02 13.41 -75.94
N LEU A 259 -2.91 12.89 -75.10
CA LEU A 259 -4.30 12.61 -75.48
C LEU A 259 -5.09 13.89 -75.75
N GLY A 260 -4.84 14.97 -75.00
CA GLY A 260 -5.40 16.28 -75.27
C GLY A 260 -4.99 16.83 -76.64
N THR A 261 -3.70 16.77 -76.97
CA THR A 261 -3.19 17.14 -78.30
C THR A 261 -3.78 16.25 -79.39
N LEU A 262 -3.85 14.93 -79.17
CA LEU A 262 -4.47 14.00 -80.12
C LEU A 262 -5.94 14.34 -80.38
N ALA A 263 -6.70 14.70 -79.34
CA ALA A 263 -8.09 15.14 -79.48
C ALA A 263 -8.21 16.38 -80.39
N GLU A 264 -7.33 17.37 -80.21
CA GLU A 264 -7.30 18.57 -81.05
C GLU A 264 -6.92 18.24 -82.50
N ASP A 265 -5.95 17.37 -82.71
CA ASP A 265 -5.49 17.00 -84.05
C ASP A 265 -6.53 16.17 -84.81
N VAL A 266 -7.19 15.23 -84.13
CA VAL A 266 -8.33 14.48 -84.68
C VAL A 266 -9.47 15.43 -85.05
N LYS A 267 -9.76 16.43 -84.21
CA LYS A 267 -10.78 17.45 -84.51
C LYS A 267 -10.43 18.27 -85.76
N LYS A 268 -9.16 18.66 -85.94
CA LYS A 268 -8.69 19.35 -87.16
C LYS A 268 -8.84 18.46 -88.40
N LEU A 269 -8.50 17.17 -88.29
CA LEU A 269 -8.65 16.21 -89.38
C LEU A 269 -10.12 16.03 -89.78
N PHE A 270 -11.03 15.89 -88.83
CA PHE A 270 -12.46 15.81 -89.13
C PHE A 270 -13.00 17.09 -89.76
N SER A 271 -12.57 18.27 -89.30
CA SER A 271 -12.95 19.55 -89.93
C SER A 271 -12.43 19.68 -91.37
N LEU A 272 -11.23 19.17 -91.68
CA LEU A 272 -10.73 19.10 -93.05
C LEU A 272 -11.62 18.19 -93.90
N LEU A 273 -11.98 17.01 -93.35
CA LEU A 273 -12.84 16.05 -94.03
C LEU A 273 -14.26 16.58 -94.25
N ASP A 274 -14.77 17.44 -93.35
CA ASP A 274 -16.04 18.15 -93.54
C ASP A 274 -15.97 19.06 -94.76
N THR A 275 -14.90 19.85 -94.91
CA THR A 275 -14.65 20.66 -96.12
C THR A 275 -14.60 19.80 -97.40
N VAL A 276 -14.02 18.61 -97.32
CA VAL A 276 -13.98 17.66 -98.46
C VAL A 276 -15.37 17.15 -98.80
N ASP A 277 -16.21 16.88 -97.80
CA ASP A 277 -17.60 16.44 -97.99
C ASP A 277 -18.48 17.56 -98.56
N GLU A 278 -18.24 18.83 -98.17
CA GLU A 278 -18.95 20.00 -98.71
C GLU A 278 -18.76 20.16 -100.23
N VAL A 279 -17.54 19.96 -100.75
CA VAL A 279 -17.24 20.09 -102.19
C VAL A 279 -17.45 18.79 -102.97
N ARG A 280 -17.77 17.70 -102.28
CA ARG A 280 -17.96 16.35 -102.87
C ARG A 280 -19.03 16.34 -103.95
N THR A 281 -20.09 17.14 -103.76
CA THR A 281 -21.21 17.23 -104.71
C THR A 281 -20.88 17.98 -105.99
N ASP A 282 -19.74 18.68 -106.05
CA ASP A 282 -19.30 19.44 -107.22
C ASP A 282 -18.29 18.65 -108.08
N LEU A 283 -17.81 17.50 -107.58
CA LEU A 283 -16.87 16.64 -108.30
C LEU A 283 -17.54 15.91 -109.48
N PRO A 284 -16.83 15.75 -110.62
CA PRO A 284 -17.26 14.89 -111.72
C PRO A 284 -17.53 13.45 -111.25
N ALA A 285 -18.57 12.81 -111.79
CA ALA A 285 -19.03 11.47 -111.41
C ALA A 285 -17.92 10.42 -111.18
N PRO A 286 -16.90 10.23 -112.06
CA PRO A 286 -15.86 9.23 -111.84
C PRO A 286 -14.94 9.56 -110.66
N ARG A 287 -14.70 10.85 -110.36
CA ARG A 287 -13.90 11.26 -109.19
C ARG A 287 -14.71 11.17 -107.89
N ARG A 288 -16.01 11.46 -107.94
CA ARG A 288 -16.93 11.28 -106.80
C ARG A 288 -17.03 9.82 -106.39
N ALA A 289 -17.25 8.91 -107.34
CA ALA A 289 -17.32 7.48 -107.06
C ALA A 289 -16.03 6.93 -106.42
N GLY A 290 -14.86 7.43 -106.84
CA GLY A 290 -13.58 7.07 -106.22
C GLY A 290 -13.42 7.58 -104.79
N LEU A 291 -13.87 8.81 -104.51
CA LEU A 291 -13.88 9.38 -103.16
C LEU A 291 -14.87 8.64 -102.24
N ASP A 292 -16.07 8.33 -102.73
CA ASP A 292 -17.10 7.59 -102.00
C ASP A 292 -16.60 6.20 -101.59
N ALA A 293 -15.95 5.49 -102.51
CA ALA A 293 -15.35 4.19 -102.23
C ALA A 293 -14.23 4.30 -101.20
N ALA A 294 -13.41 5.36 -101.23
CA ALA A 294 -12.35 5.58 -100.24
C ALA A 294 -12.92 5.92 -98.86
N ILE A 295 -13.97 6.74 -98.78
CA ILE A 295 -14.68 7.05 -97.53
C ILE A 295 -15.30 5.79 -96.93
N GLN A 296 -15.93 4.96 -97.76
CA GLN A 296 -16.52 3.69 -97.33
C GLN A 296 -15.46 2.68 -96.90
N GLN A 297 -14.33 2.59 -97.62
CA GLN A 297 -13.22 1.70 -97.29
C GLN A 297 -12.56 2.07 -95.95
N ALA A 298 -12.49 3.37 -95.65
CA ALA A 298 -11.96 3.86 -94.38
C ALA A 298 -12.96 3.79 -93.21
N ASP A 299 -14.22 3.42 -93.48
CA ASP A 299 -15.33 3.44 -92.52
C ASP A 299 -15.40 4.77 -91.72
N LEU A 300 -15.39 5.87 -92.45
CA LEU A 300 -15.22 7.19 -91.84
C LEU A 300 -16.36 7.56 -90.87
N THR A 301 -17.56 7.03 -91.09
CA THR A 301 -18.70 7.23 -90.19
C THR A 301 -18.44 6.60 -88.82
N TYR A 302 -17.95 5.35 -88.79
CA TYR A 302 -17.56 4.70 -87.54
C TYR A 302 -16.44 5.45 -86.82
N LEU A 303 -15.38 5.84 -87.56
CA LEU A 303 -14.24 6.56 -86.97
C LEU A 303 -14.62 7.91 -86.36
N ARG A 304 -15.60 8.61 -86.93
CA ARG A 304 -16.09 9.91 -86.42
C ARG A 304 -16.83 9.78 -85.10
N GLU A 305 -17.46 8.63 -84.84
CA GLU A 305 -18.17 8.35 -83.60
C GLU A 305 -17.22 7.76 -82.55
N ASP A 306 -16.40 6.78 -82.94
CA ASP A 306 -15.61 5.96 -82.02
C ASP A 306 -14.34 6.65 -81.50
N VAL A 307 -13.58 7.33 -82.37
CA VAL A 307 -12.27 7.92 -81.98
C VAL A 307 -12.42 9.03 -80.91
N PRO A 308 -13.38 9.97 -81.02
CA PRO A 308 -13.61 10.94 -79.96
C PRO A 308 -14.00 10.31 -78.61
N ASP A 309 -14.82 9.26 -78.66
CA ASP A 309 -15.27 8.55 -77.46
C ASP A 309 -14.11 7.79 -76.78
N LEU A 310 -13.26 7.09 -77.54
CA LEU A 310 -12.06 6.42 -77.01
C LEU A 310 -11.10 7.39 -76.31
N ILE A 311 -10.88 8.57 -76.89
CA ILE A 311 -10.01 9.59 -76.30
C ILE A 311 -10.65 10.15 -75.03
N ARG A 312 -11.96 10.43 -75.04
CA ARG A 312 -12.69 10.90 -73.86
C ARG A 312 -12.64 9.90 -72.71
N GLU A 313 -12.96 8.63 -72.98
CA GLU A 313 -12.94 7.56 -71.97
C GLU A 313 -11.54 7.38 -71.36
N SER A 314 -10.49 7.49 -72.19
CA SER A 314 -9.10 7.42 -71.73
C SER A 314 -8.73 8.58 -70.82
N LEU A 315 -9.16 9.81 -71.16
CA LEU A 315 -8.97 11.00 -70.34
C LEU A 315 -9.73 10.91 -69.00
N ASP A 316 -10.97 10.41 -69.02
CA ASP A 316 -11.77 10.19 -67.82
C ASP A 316 -11.12 9.14 -66.89
N GLY A 317 -10.57 8.08 -67.47
CA GLY A 317 -9.78 7.07 -66.77
C GLY A 317 -8.56 7.68 -66.07
N LEU A 318 -7.78 8.50 -66.78
CA LEU A 318 -6.62 9.21 -66.22
C LEU A 318 -7.01 10.19 -65.13
N ALA A 319 -8.12 10.91 -65.29
CA ALA A 319 -8.65 11.82 -64.27
C ALA A 319 -9.05 11.07 -62.99
N ARG A 320 -9.58 9.84 -63.11
CA ARG A 320 -9.85 8.97 -61.95
C ARG A 320 -8.58 8.50 -61.27
N VAL A 321 -7.57 8.05 -62.02
CA VAL A 321 -6.27 7.65 -61.43
C VAL A 321 -5.61 8.82 -60.71
N LYS A 322 -5.62 10.02 -61.32
CA LYS A 322 -5.10 11.23 -60.70
C LYS A 322 -5.77 11.56 -59.36
N ARG A 323 -7.09 11.37 -59.25
CA ARG A 323 -7.81 11.54 -57.97
C ARG A 323 -7.36 10.52 -56.92
N ILE A 324 -7.30 9.24 -57.26
CA ILE A 324 -6.85 8.18 -56.34
C ILE A 324 -5.44 8.46 -55.81
N VAL A 325 -4.54 8.92 -56.68
CA VAL A 325 -3.17 9.25 -56.31
C VAL A 325 -3.10 10.51 -55.44
N SER A 326 -3.95 11.51 -55.72
CA SER A 326 -4.06 12.72 -54.89
C SER A 326 -4.58 12.38 -53.48
N ASP A 327 -5.60 11.54 -53.37
CA ASP A 327 -6.15 11.11 -52.08
C ASP A 327 -5.11 10.33 -51.27
N LEU A 328 -4.30 9.49 -51.94
CA LEU A 328 -3.17 8.79 -51.34
C LEU A 328 -2.08 9.75 -50.86
N GLN A 329 -1.81 10.82 -51.61
CA GLN A 329 -0.84 11.86 -51.25
C GLN A 329 -1.33 12.73 -50.07
N GLU A 330 -2.62 13.00 -50.00
CA GLU A 330 -3.23 13.76 -48.91
C GLU A 330 -3.25 12.96 -47.60
N PHE A 331 -3.50 11.65 -47.68
CA PHE A 331 -3.35 10.71 -46.55
C PHE A 331 -1.90 10.56 -46.07
N SER A 332 -0.95 10.74 -47.00
CA SER A 332 0.49 10.55 -46.83
C SER A 332 1.22 11.73 -46.24
N ARG A 333 0.71 12.93 -46.48
CA ARG A 333 1.12 14.13 -45.76
C ARG A 333 0.74 13.88 -44.32
N ALA A 334 1.72 13.40 -43.57
CA ALA A 334 1.70 13.46 -42.13
C ALA A 334 1.21 14.86 -41.78
N ASP A 335 -0.01 14.86 -41.26
CA ASP A 335 -0.62 15.88 -40.45
C ASP A 335 0.50 16.62 -39.72
N ASP A 336 0.88 17.82 -40.19
CA ASP A 336 1.85 18.63 -39.44
C ASP A 336 1.30 18.91 -38.03
N GLY A 337 0.01 18.61 -37.78
CA GLY A 337 -0.63 18.70 -36.47
C GLY A 337 -0.55 20.12 -35.92
N GLN A 338 -0.19 21.07 -36.78
CA GLN A 338 0.08 22.43 -36.40
C GLN A 338 -1.26 23.09 -36.21
N TRP A 339 -1.52 23.37 -34.93
CA TRP A 339 -2.55 24.28 -34.49
C TRP A 339 -2.32 25.63 -35.17
N THR A 340 -3.12 25.90 -36.18
CA THR A 340 -3.05 27.14 -36.96
C THR A 340 -4.41 27.81 -36.95
N ALA A 341 -4.44 29.14 -37.12
CA ALA A 341 -5.69 29.87 -37.26
C ALA A 341 -6.31 29.54 -38.62
N VAL A 342 -7.40 28.78 -38.62
CA VAL A 342 -8.02 28.20 -39.81
C VAL A 342 -9.43 28.74 -39.99
N ASN A 343 -9.81 29.01 -41.24
CA ASN A 343 -11.17 29.31 -41.62
C ASN A 343 -12.00 28.00 -41.71
N LEU A 344 -12.90 27.78 -40.75
CA LEU A 344 -13.69 26.55 -40.71
C LEU A 344 -14.62 26.37 -41.92
N ASN A 345 -15.04 27.46 -42.56
CA ASN A 345 -15.89 27.36 -43.75
C ASN A 345 -15.12 26.76 -44.93
N GLU A 346 -13.82 27.04 -45.07
CA GLU A 346 -12.98 26.42 -46.11
C GLU A 346 -12.78 24.92 -45.85
N VAL A 347 -12.64 24.52 -44.58
CA VAL A 347 -12.55 23.11 -44.18
C VAL A 347 -13.85 22.38 -44.50
N PHE A 348 -15.00 22.99 -44.21
CA PHE A 348 -16.33 22.45 -44.54
C PHE A 348 -16.54 22.30 -46.04
N GLU A 349 -16.16 23.29 -46.84
CA GLU A 349 -16.29 23.23 -48.30
C GLU A 349 -15.42 22.11 -48.89
N SER A 350 -14.20 21.92 -48.37
CA SER A 350 -13.34 20.80 -48.75
C SER A 350 -14.00 19.45 -48.43
N ALA A 351 -14.49 19.28 -47.20
CA ALA A 351 -15.15 18.05 -46.76
C ALA A 351 -16.40 17.72 -47.62
N LEU A 352 -17.20 18.73 -47.96
CA LEU A 352 -18.39 18.58 -48.79
C LEU A 352 -18.05 18.20 -50.23
N ASN A 353 -16.97 18.74 -50.80
CA ASN A 353 -16.50 18.35 -52.14
C ASN A 353 -16.09 16.87 -52.19
N VAL A 354 -15.41 16.39 -51.16
CA VAL A 354 -15.02 14.97 -51.02
C VAL A 354 -16.25 14.07 -50.87
N ALA A 355 -17.19 14.44 -49.99
CA ALA A 355 -18.41 13.67 -49.74
C ALA A 355 -19.50 13.83 -50.83
N SER A 356 -19.29 14.70 -51.83
CA SER A 356 -20.29 15.08 -52.84
C SER A 356 -20.88 13.87 -53.58
N ASN A 357 -20.04 12.92 -54.00
CA ASN A 357 -20.52 11.72 -54.72
C ASN A 357 -21.39 10.81 -53.84
N ALA A 358 -21.12 10.74 -52.54
CA ALA A 358 -21.93 9.95 -51.61
C ALA A 358 -23.30 10.59 -51.34
N LEU A 359 -23.36 11.93 -51.35
CA LEU A 359 -24.57 12.70 -51.02
C LEU A 359 -25.47 12.98 -52.23
N LYS A 360 -24.90 13.20 -53.43
CA LYS A 360 -25.57 13.75 -54.62
C LYS A 360 -26.87 13.02 -55.03
N TYR A 361 -26.97 11.72 -54.78
CA TYR A 361 -28.12 10.91 -55.18
C TYR A 361 -29.04 10.50 -54.01
N LYS A 362 -28.71 10.90 -52.77
CA LYS A 362 -29.38 10.41 -51.56
C LYS A 362 -30.01 11.52 -50.72
N ALA A 363 -29.46 12.73 -50.78
CA ALA A 363 -29.93 13.85 -49.97
C ALA A 363 -29.85 15.18 -50.71
N THR A 364 -30.72 16.12 -50.34
CA THR A 364 -30.58 17.53 -50.72
C THR A 364 -29.73 18.25 -49.67
N LEU A 365 -28.57 18.75 -50.07
CA LEU A 365 -27.68 19.51 -49.19
C LEU A 365 -28.15 20.97 -49.11
N VAL A 366 -28.48 21.43 -47.91
CA VAL A 366 -28.77 22.85 -47.62
C VAL A 366 -27.61 23.42 -46.81
N LYS A 367 -26.96 24.47 -47.32
CA LYS A 367 -25.84 25.14 -46.65
C LYS A 367 -26.35 26.41 -45.95
N ASP A 368 -26.27 26.42 -44.62
CA ASP A 368 -26.53 27.61 -43.80
C ASP A 368 -25.29 27.93 -42.96
N LEU A 369 -24.26 28.45 -43.65
CA LEU A 369 -22.95 28.76 -43.05
C LEU A 369 -22.90 30.25 -42.67
N GLN A 370 -22.56 30.52 -41.42
CA GLN A 370 -22.29 31.87 -40.95
C GLN A 370 -20.81 32.24 -41.16
N THR A 371 -20.51 33.53 -41.21
CA THR A 371 -19.12 33.99 -41.20
C THR A 371 -18.56 33.80 -39.80
N LEU A 372 -17.58 32.91 -39.67
CA LEU A 372 -16.92 32.59 -38.40
C LEU A 372 -15.54 33.25 -38.34
N PRO A 373 -15.08 33.70 -37.16
CA PRO A 373 -13.68 34.08 -36.98
C PRO A 373 -12.76 32.87 -37.19
N PRO A 374 -11.49 33.06 -37.60
CA PRO A 374 -10.51 31.98 -37.67
C PRO A 374 -10.39 31.26 -36.32
N VAL A 375 -10.41 29.93 -36.36
CA VAL A 375 -10.31 29.06 -35.16
C VAL A 375 -8.96 28.37 -35.17
N VAL A 376 -8.29 28.36 -34.01
CA VAL A 376 -7.01 27.65 -33.87
C VAL A 376 -7.30 26.16 -33.78
N CYS A 377 -6.99 25.40 -34.82
CA CYS A 377 -7.26 23.97 -34.92
C CYS A 377 -6.33 23.29 -35.93
N ILE A 378 -6.47 21.96 -36.04
CA ILE A 378 -5.80 21.15 -37.06
C ILE A 378 -6.82 20.89 -38.18
N ALA A 379 -6.70 21.63 -39.29
CA ALA A 379 -7.69 21.65 -40.38
C ALA A 379 -7.97 20.25 -40.96
N THR A 380 -6.93 19.45 -41.15
CA THR A 380 -6.92 18.07 -41.66
C THR A 380 -7.73 17.12 -40.77
N GLN A 381 -7.56 17.19 -39.44
CA GLN A 381 -8.34 16.35 -38.51
C GLN A 381 -9.82 16.73 -38.51
N LEU A 382 -10.13 18.02 -38.52
CA LEU A 382 -11.53 18.48 -38.63
C LEU A 382 -12.15 18.07 -39.97
N ASN A 383 -11.41 18.20 -41.07
CA ASN A 383 -11.86 17.74 -42.38
C ASN A 383 -12.23 16.24 -42.34
N GLN A 384 -11.37 15.40 -41.76
CA GLN A 384 -11.62 13.96 -41.63
C GLN A 384 -12.88 13.64 -40.81
N VAL A 385 -13.08 14.35 -39.69
CA VAL A 385 -14.30 14.19 -38.87
C VAL A 385 -15.53 14.54 -39.69
N LEU A 386 -15.50 15.66 -40.42
CA LEU A 386 -16.61 16.12 -41.24
C LEU A 386 -16.93 15.15 -42.39
N VAL A 387 -15.92 14.69 -43.14
CA VAL A 387 -16.10 13.69 -44.20
C VAL A 387 -16.72 12.42 -43.64
N ASN A 388 -16.21 11.91 -42.51
CA ASN A 388 -16.75 10.70 -41.89
C ASN A 388 -18.20 10.87 -41.45
N LEU A 389 -18.55 12.00 -40.83
CA LEU A 389 -19.92 12.28 -40.42
C LEU A 389 -20.87 12.34 -41.62
N LEU A 390 -20.47 13.02 -42.69
CA LEU A 390 -21.27 13.17 -43.90
C LEU A 390 -21.47 11.83 -44.63
N VAL A 391 -20.41 11.03 -44.76
CA VAL A 391 -20.48 9.70 -45.38
C VAL A 391 -21.36 8.77 -44.54
N ASN A 392 -21.20 8.75 -43.22
CA ASN A 392 -22.02 7.93 -42.33
C ASN A 392 -23.51 8.34 -42.39
N ALA A 393 -23.79 9.64 -42.44
CA ALA A 393 -25.15 10.14 -42.63
C ALA A 393 -25.73 9.69 -44.00
N ALA A 394 -24.94 9.75 -45.07
CA ALA A 394 -25.36 9.28 -46.38
C ALA A 394 -25.60 7.76 -46.44
N GLN A 395 -24.85 6.97 -45.66
CA GLN A 395 -25.04 5.52 -45.54
C GLN A 395 -26.28 5.17 -44.71
N ALA A 396 -26.59 5.94 -43.68
CA ALA A 396 -27.78 5.71 -42.83
C ALA A 396 -29.11 6.03 -43.54
N LEU A 397 -29.04 6.70 -44.70
CA LEU A 397 -30.20 6.98 -45.56
C LEU A 397 -30.47 5.85 -46.58
N ASP A 398 -29.55 4.90 -46.74
CA ASP A 398 -29.79 3.62 -47.42
C ASP A 398 -30.49 2.64 -46.47
#